data_AF-A0A957PWT0-F1
#
_entry.id   AF-A0A957PWT0-F1
#
_cell.length_a   1.000
_cell.length_b   1.000
_cell.length_c   1.000
_cell.angle_alpha   90.00
_cell.angle_beta   90.00
_cell.angle_gamma   90.00
#
_symmetry.space_group_name_H-M   'P 1'
#
loop_
_entity.id
_entity.type
_entity.pdbx_description
1 polymer ?
#
loop_
_entity_poly.entity_id
_entity_poly.type
_entity_poly.pdbx_seq_one_letter_code
_entity_poly.pdbx_strand_id
1 'polypeptide(L)'
;MSLAAMEVAWFLPFALTAFIRMQPEQVALPALLLRSGAWSPLVFFALCWGTLLAYLLSTDLLNRHGVDSPRRELIMIGLIIVTFFLTARLFLFPTRNLWDLRWLNAVLGAIFDQGPGSAAVFFLLLLNVFLWLRVAMTTDRSLTFFSVGVSFRLGLLLALVGNALFILAAGQPVQQALLYLWLFFGFGLLAVALARVDEKAFQATQSSGGALPWPRFAQLVAMTATTVGVAIYMSTLYTPTVLRMILGWFAPLWQLLGALALRLFSVLFFFLTPLLEWLSELIRALLANLEPVEVGEQSYGEVDLPPSQVDFAQMLRDYALVRYALIALVLLIIFAVIALLVARTRDRALAVEAEESHADGLAFGSNPFQRLRDLAGLFRRYGLRPGLLAAISVQNIYANVSRLAARQGYARGTAQPPDEYLPALRRAFPGHEAALTRLTTLYMRVHYGDQPIDADELATLRQDYTALHETANTRTQPQRVS
;
A
#
# COMPACT_ATOMS: atom_id res chain seq x y z
N MET A 1 0.85 -6.41 14.80
CA MET A 1 0.02 -7.63 14.57
C MET A 1 -1.35 -7.30 14.00
N SER A 2 -2.16 -6.45 14.63
CA SER A 2 -3.51 -6.11 14.12
C SER A 2 -3.49 -5.41 12.76
N LEU A 3 -2.53 -4.51 12.53
CA LEU A 3 -2.36 -3.85 11.22
C LEU A 3 -2.08 -4.89 10.11
N ALA A 4 -1.21 -5.86 10.38
CA ALA A 4 -0.90 -6.98 9.50
C ALA A 4 -2.15 -7.81 9.15
N ALA A 5 -2.99 -8.11 10.14
CA ALA A 5 -4.25 -8.83 9.93
C ALA A 5 -5.23 -8.04 9.06
N MET A 6 -5.37 -6.73 9.34
CA MET A 6 -6.18 -5.80 8.54
C MET A 6 -5.71 -5.79 7.08
N GLU A 7 -4.39 -5.81 6.85
CA GLU A 7 -3.82 -5.81 5.50
C GLU A 7 -4.12 -7.07 4.72
N VAL A 8 -3.99 -8.24 5.36
CA VAL A 8 -4.37 -9.51 4.76
C VAL A 8 -5.87 -9.51 4.43
N ALA A 9 -6.72 -8.95 5.30
CA ALA A 9 -8.17 -8.99 5.13
C ALA A 9 -8.66 -8.22 3.89
N TRP A 10 -8.09 -7.05 3.57
CA TRP A 10 -8.47 -6.32 2.36
C TRP A 10 -7.83 -6.89 1.09
N PHE A 11 -6.64 -7.49 1.20
CA PHE A 11 -5.89 -8.01 0.05
C PHE A 11 -6.44 -9.36 -0.44
N LEU A 12 -6.84 -10.25 0.47
CA LEU A 12 -7.26 -11.62 0.14
C LEU A 12 -8.37 -11.69 -0.93
N PRO A 13 -9.43 -10.86 -0.88
CA PRO A 13 -10.45 -10.83 -1.93
C PRO A 13 -9.89 -10.57 -3.33
N PHE A 14 -8.92 -9.67 -3.49
CA PHE A 14 -8.25 -9.43 -4.77
C PHE A 14 -7.43 -10.63 -5.22
N ALA A 15 -6.62 -11.18 -4.31
CA ALA A 15 -5.78 -12.33 -4.60
C ALA A 15 -6.62 -13.53 -5.06
N LEU A 16 -7.70 -13.84 -4.33
CA LEU A 16 -8.61 -14.92 -4.68
C LEU A 16 -9.37 -14.65 -5.99
N THR A 17 -9.77 -13.40 -6.24
CA THR A 17 -10.41 -13.03 -7.53
C THR A 17 -9.47 -13.25 -8.70
N ALA A 18 -8.23 -12.76 -8.60
CA ALA A 18 -7.19 -12.95 -9.62
C ALA A 18 -6.92 -14.44 -9.84
N PHE A 19 -6.83 -15.20 -8.75
CA PHE A 19 -6.64 -16.64 -8.81
C PHE A 19 -7.75 -17.36 -9.57
N ILE A 20 -9.01 -17.09 -9.22
CA ILE A 20 -10.18 -17.69 -9.88
C ILE A 20 -10.19 -17.36 -11.37
N ARG A 21 -9.83 -16.12 -11.74
CA ARG A 21 -9.76 -15.69 -13.14
C ARG A 21 -8.62 -16.33 -13.94
N MET A 22 -7.51 -16.69 -13.28
CA MET A 22 -6.39 -17.38 -13.93
C MET A 22 -6.67 -18.86 -14.24
N GLN A 23 -7.72 -19.47 -13.65
CA GLN A 23 -8.07 -20.88 -13.87
C GLN A 23 -9.53 -21.05 -14.34
N PRO A 24 -9.86 -20.64 -15.57
CA PRO A 24 -11.24 -20.73 -16.07
C PRO A 24 -11.72 -22.17 -16.31
N GLU A 25 -10.83 -23.11 -16.65
CA GLU A 25 -11.25 -24.43 -17.19
C GLU A 25 -10.97 -25.66 -16.32
N GLN A 26 -10.19 -25.57 -15.23
CA GLN A 26 -9.85 -26.74 -14.44
C GLN A 26 -9.89 -26.45 -12.95
N VAL A 27 -10.69 -27.26 -12.25
CA VAL A 27 -10.86 -27.39 -10.80
C VAL A 27 -10.28 -26.20 -10.05
N ALA A 28 -11.10 -25.17 -9.89
CA ALA A 28 -10.79 -24.01 -9.08
C ALA A 28 -10.11 -24.50 -7.79
N LEU A 29 -8.92 -24.01 -7.45
CA LEU A 29 -8.33 -24.20 -6.13
C LEU A 29 -9.33 -23.81 -4.99
N PRO A 30 -10.26 -22.84 -5.18
CA PRO A 30 -11.42 -22.71 -4.31
C PRO A 30 -12.30 -23.96 -4.30
N ALA A 31 -12.58 -24.62 -5.42
CA ALA A 31 -13.23 -25.93 -5.44
C ALA A 31 -12.37 -27.03 -4.80
N LEU A 32 -11.03 -27.04 -4.84
CA LEU A 32 -10.24 -28.00 -4.02
C LEU A 32 -10.32 -27.69 -2.51
N LEU A 33 -10.34 -26.41 -2.14
CA LEU A 33 -10.50 -25.94 -0.75
C LEU A 33 -11.94 -26.10 -0.23
N LEU A 34 -12.95 -25.94 -1.08
CA LEU A 34 -14.39 -26.01 -0.79
C LEU A 34 -14.93 -27.45 -0.95
N ARG A 35 -14.52 -28.20 -1.97
CA ARG A 35 -14.95 -29.60 -2.23
C ARG A 35 -14.33 -30.58 -1.24
N SER A 36 -13.20 -30.24 -0.62
CA SER A 36 -12.69 -31.01 0.52
C SER A 36 -13.41 -30.70 1.84
N GLY A 37 -14.25 -29.66 1.90
CA GLY A 37 -14.93 -29.20 3.13
C GLY A 37 -13.97 -28.81 4.26
N ALA A 38 -12.65 -28.83 4.02
CA ALA A 38 -11.64 -28.85 5.07
C ALA A 38 -11.07 -27.46 5.38
N TRP A 39 -11.17 -26.50 4.45
CA TRP A 39 -10.52 -25.20 4.61
C TRP A 39 -11.55 -24.08 4.56
N SER A 40 -11.98 -23.64 5.74
CA SER A 40 -12.79 -22.43 5.84
C SER A 40 -11.99 -21.20 5.38
N PRO A 41 -12.64 -20.17 4.80
CA PRO A 41 -11.98 -18.89 4.46
C PRO A 41 -11.16 -18.30 5.62
N LEU A 42 -11.57 -18.57 6.86
CA LEU A 42 -10.85 -18.20 8.07
C LEU A 42 -9.48 -18.88 8.18
N VAL A 43 -9.37 -20.15 7.80
CA VAL A 43 -8.07 -20.85 7.84
C VAL A 43 -7.13 -20.28 6.78
N PHE A 44 -7.62 -19.97 5.58
CA PHE A 44 -6.80 -19.33 4.55
C PHE A 44 -6.30 -17.95 5.00
N PHE A 45 -7.19 -17.14 5.57
CA PHE A 45 -6.85 -15.87 6.19
C PHE A 45 -5.81 -16.04 7.32
N ALA A 46 -6.04 -16.99 8.24
CA ALA A 46 -5.17 -17.24 9.38
C ALA A 46 -3.78 -17.73 8.94
N LEU A 47 -3.68 -18.53 7.88
CA LEU A 47 -2.41 -18.94 7.31
C LEU A 47 -1.67 -17.76 6.69
N CYS A 48 -2.32 -16.95 5.85
CA CYS A 48 -1.69 -15.76 5.25
C CYS A 48 -1.23 -14.77 6.33
N TRP A 49 -2.07 -14.54 7.34
CA TRP A 49 -1.73 -13.70 8.48
C TRP A 49 -0.60 -14.29 9.32
N GLY A 50 -0.63 -15.59 9.60
CA GLY A 50 0.42 -16.31 10.31
C GLY A 50 1.77 -16.26 9.61
N THR A 51 1.80 -16.47 8.29
CA THR A 51 3.01 -16.32 7.47
C THR A 51 3.55 -14.90 7.53
N LEU A 52 2.68 -13.89 7.43
CA LEU A 52 3.08 -12.48 7.51
C LEU A 52 3.62 -12.12 8.91
N LEU A 53 3.03 -12.66 9.98
CA LEU A 53 3.55 -12.52 11.35
C LEU A 53 4.90 -13.22 11.52
N ALA A 54 5.07 -14.42 10.94
CA ALA A 54 6.34 -15.14 10.98
C ALA A 54 7.45 -14.32 10.31
N TYR A 55 7.18 -13.74 9.14
CA TYR A 55 8.11 -12.83 8.47
C TYR A 55 8.44 -11.58 9.30
N LEU A 56 7.45 -10.94 9.92
CA LEU A 56 7.68 -9.78 10.81
C LEU A 56 8.57 -10.17 11.99
N LEU A 57 8.27 -11.29 12.65
CA LEU A 57 9.04 -11.78 13.79
C LEU A 57 10.46 -12.15 13.38
N SER A 58 10.65 -12.85 12.26
CA SER A 58 11.97 -13.18 11.74
C SER A 58 12.79 -11.94 11.42
N THR A 59 12.17 -10.92 10.81
CA THR A 59 12.85 -9.65 10.51
C THR A 59 13.26 -8.93 11.80
N ASP A 60 12.36 -8.84 12.79
CA ASP A 60 12.64 -8.24 14.10
C ASP A 60 13.76 -8.99 14.83
N LEU A 61 13.72 -10.33 14.85
CA LEU A 61 14.76 -11.16 15.46
C LEU A 61 16.12 -10.94 14.77
N LEU A 62 16.17 -10.92 13.44
CA LEU A 62 17.42 -10.67 12.70
C LEU A 62 17.99 -9.28 12.99
N ASN A 63 17.13 -8.27 13.08
CA ASN A 63 17.54 -6.91 13.43
C ASN A 63 18.05 -6.81 14.87
N ARG A 64 17.39 -7.48 15.83
CA ARG A 64 17.85 -7.52 17.24
C ARG A 64 19.20 -8.22 17.42
N HIS A 65 19.49 -9.23 16.60
CA HIS A 65 20.78 -9.92 16.62
C HIS A 65 21.88 -9.17 15.86
N GLY A 66 21.58 -7.99 15.27
CA GLY A 66 22.56 -7.22 14.52
C GLY A 66 23.14 -7.99 13.32
N VAL A 67 22.33 -8.81 12.65
CA VAL A 67 22.82 -9.60 11.51
C VAL A 67 23.06 -8.66 10.33
N ASP A 68 24.32 -8.44 9.99
CA ASP A 68 24.73 -7.60 8.87
C ASP A 68 24.29 -8.14 7.50
N SER A 69 24.17 -7.23 6.53
CA SER A 69 24.10 -7.59 5.11
C SER A 69 25.46 -8.12 4.65
N PRO A 70 25.57 -9.25 3.93
CA PRO A 70 24.53 -9.94 3.14
C PRO A 70 23.84 -11.12 3.85
N ARG A 71 24.27 -11.51 5.06
CA ARG A 71 23.76 -12.71 5.73
C ARG A 71 22.26 -12.61 6.03
N ARG A 72 21.80 -11.43 6.44
CA ARG A 72 20.37 -11.15 6.65
C ARG A 72 19.54 -11.40 5.39
N GLU A 73 20.03 -10.96 4.23
CA GLU A 73 19.34 -11.11 2.94
C GLU A 73 19.24 -12.60 2.55
N LEU A 74 20.32 -13.37 2.74
CA LEU A 74 20.32 -14.82 2.48
C LEU A 74 19.36 -15.59 3.40
N ILE A 75 19.30 -15.25 4.69
CA ILE A 75 18.36 -15.88 5.62
C ILE A 75 16.91 -15.58 5.21
N MET A 76 16.61 -14.33 4.83
CA MET A 76 15.28 -13.95 4.38
C MET A 76 14.89 -14.65 3.08
N ILE A 77 15.79 -14.78 2.11
CA ILE A 77 15.55 -15.55 0.87
C ILE A 77 15.28 -17.02 1.21
N GLY A 78 16.08 -17.63 2.09
CA GLY A 78 15.85 -18.99 2.57
C GLY A 78 14.48 -19.16 3.21
N LEU A 79 14.05 -18.19 4.03
CA LEU A 79 12.74 -18.19 4.68
C LEU A 79 11.59 -18.08 3.66
N ILE A 80 11.72 -17.24 2.63
CA ILE A 80 10.75 -17.13 1.53
C ILE A 80 10.61 -18.47 0.80
N ILE A 81 11.73 -19.09 0.45
CA ILE A 81 11.75 -20.38 -0.26
C ILE A 81 11.10 -21.47 0.60
N VAL A 82 11.49 -21.60 1.86
CA VAL A 82 10.96 -22.62 2.78
C VAL A 82 9.46 -22.44 3.00
N THR A 83 9.00 -21.21 3.27
CA THR A 83 7.58 -20.93 3.47
C THR A 83 6.77 -21.11 2.19
N PHE A 84 7.32 -20.79 1.01
CA PHE A 84 6.68 -21.08 -0.27
C PHE A 84 6.45 -22.59 -0.44
N PHE A 85 7.49 -23.42 -0.27
CA PHE A 85 7.36 -24.88 -0.40
C PHE A 85 6.42 -25.47 0.65
N LEU A 86 6.47 -24.98 1.90
CA LEU A 86 5.56 -25.40 2.96
C LEU A 86 4.11 -25.05 2.62
N THR A 87 3.86 -23.84 2.10
CA THR A 87 2.53 -23.38 1.69
C THR A 87 2.04 -24.19 0.49
N ALA A 88 2.85 -24.36 -0.55
CA ALA A 88 2.53 -25.21 -1.70
C ALA A 88 2.20 -26.64 -1.27
N ARG A 89 2.95 -27.18 -0.30
CA ARG A 89 2.72 -28.51 0.25
C ARG A 89 1.39 -28.62 1.00
N LEU A 90 1.08 -27.66 1.87
CA LEU A 90 -0.15 -27.65 2.66
C LEU A 90 -1.39 -27.47 1.78
N PHE A 91 -1.32 -26.59 0.78
CA PHE A 91 -2.47 -26.23 -0.06
C PHE A 91 -2.69 -27.16 -1.25
N LEU A 92 -1.63 -27.59 -1.93
CA LEU A 92 -1.75 -28.36 -3.18
C LEU A 92 -1.71 -29.87 -2.96
N PHE A 93 -1.07 -30.33 -1.87
CA PHE A 93 -0.87 -31.76 -1.61
C PHE A 93 -1.23 -32.19 -0.18
N PRO A 94 -2.39 -31.77 0.40
CA PRO A 94 -2.69 -31.97 1.82
C PRO A 94 -2.66 -33.44 2.28
N THR A 95 -3.04 -34.38 1.40
CA THR A 95 -3.17 -35.81 1.72
C THR A 95 -1.87 -36.61 1.63
N ARG A 96 -0.82 -36.05 1.02
CA ARG A 96 0.46 -36.77 0.92
C ARG A 96 1.17 -36.80 2.28
N ASN A 97 2.17 -37.68 2.46
CA ASN A 97 3.04 -37.64 3.64
C ASN A 97 4.07 -36.51 3.49
N LEU A 98 4.58 -35.93 4.58
CA LEU A 98 5.57 -34.85 4.53
C LEU A 98 6.90 -35.32 3.91
N TRP A 99 7.27 -36.58 4.16
CA TRP A 99 8.52 -37.19 3.72
C TRP A 99 8.51 -37.71 2.28
N ASP A 100 7.38 -37.66 1.57
CA ASP A 100 7.29 -38.09 0.17
C ASP A 100 7.78 -36.97 -0.78
N LEU A 101 9.03 -37.03 -1.24
CA LEU A 101 9.62 -36.01 -2.11
C LEU A 101 8.94 -35.85 -3.49
N ARG A 102 7.98 -36.72 -3.85
CA ARG A 102 7.22 -36.58 -5.11
C ARG A 102 6.40 -35.30 -5.17
N TRP A 103 5.93 -34.76 -4.04
CA TRP A 103 5.24 -33.46 -4.05
C TRP A 103 6.20 -32.33 -4.41
N LEU A 104 7.46 -32.41 -3.96
CA LEU A 104 8.48 -31.39 -4.25
C LEU A 104 8.81 -31.39 -5.74
N ASN A 105 8.99 -32.58 -6.32
CA ASN A 105 9.18 -32.71 -7.76
C ASN A 105 7.96 -32.19 -8.55
N ALA A 106 6.74 -32.42 -8.06
CA ALA A 106 5.54 -31.88 -8.70
C ALA A 106 5.45 -30.35 -8.61
N VAL A 107 5.85 -29.73 -7.50
CA VAL A 107 5.93 -28.26 -7.37
C VAL A 107 7.00 -27.69 -8.31
N LEU A 108 8.20 -28.28 -8.32
CA LEU A 108 9.28 -27.86 -9.20
C LEU A 108 8.89 -28.03 -10.68
N GLY A 109 8.35 -29.20 -11.03
CA GLY A 109 7.80 -29.46 -12.36
C GLY A 109 6.74 -28.45 -12.74
N ALA A 110 5.80 -28.10 -11.86
CA ALA A 110 4.78 -27.09 -12.12
C ALA A 110 5.31 -25.64 -12.27
N ILE A 111 6.53 -25.34 -11.80
CA ILE A 111 7.20 -24.05 -12.04
C ILE A 111 7.79 -24.00 -13.45
N PHE A 112 8.35 -25.11 -13.94
CA PHE A 112 9.04 -25.17 -15.24
C PHE A 112 8.13 -25.61 -16.39
N ASP A 113 7.20 -26.52 -16.12
CA ASP A 113 6.23 -27.05 -17.07
C ASP A 113 4.89 -26.32 -16.92
N GLN A 114 4.32 -25.87 -18.03
CA GLN A 114 3.00 -25.23 -18.09
C GLN A 114 1.84 -26.24 -17.93
N GLY A 115 2.05 -27.30 -17.15
CA GLY A 115 1.07 -28.34 -16.91
C GLY A 115 -0.12 -27.86 -16.07
N PRO A 116 -1.17 -28.70 -15.99
CA PRO A 116 -2.31 -28.47 -15.11
C PRO A 116 -1.83 -28.40 -13.65
N GLY A 117 -2.07 -27.26 -12.99
CA GLY A 117 -1.61 -26.98 -11.62
C GLY A 117 -0.49 -25.93 -11.52
N SER A 118 0.18 -25.58 -12.62
CA SER A 118 1.19 -24.51 -12.66
C SER A 118 0.65 -23.17 -12.14
N ALA A 119 -0.54 -22.74 -12.58
CA ALA A 119 -1.17 -21.51 -12.12
C ALA A 119 -1.40 -21.46 -10.59
N ALA A 120 -1.67 -22.61 -9.96
CA ALA A 120 -1.82 -22.71 -8.50
C ALA A 120 -0.50 -22.46 -7.78
N VAL A 121 0.57 -23.07 -8.29
CA VAL A 121 1.94 -22.89 -7.77
C VAL A 121 2.40 -21.44 -7.96
N PHE A 122 2.21 -20.87 -9.15
CA PHE A 122 2.53 -19.47 -9.42
C PHE A 122 1.74 -18.51 -8.53
N PHE A 123 0.46 -18.76 -8.31
CA PHE A 123 -0.32 -17.94 -7.39
C PHE A 123 0.22 -17.97 -5.96
N LEU A 124 0.52 -19.16 -5.42
CA LEU A 124 1.08 -19.29 -4.08
C LEU A 124 2.47 -18.65 -3.98
N LEU A 125 3.28 -18.72 -5.04
CA LEU A 125 4.56 -18.03 -5.13
C LEU A 125 4.38 -16.52 -5.08
N LEU A 126 3.50 -15.97 -5.93
CA LEU A 126 3.21 -14.53 -5.98
C LEU A 126 2.61 -14.03 -4.67
N LEU A 127 1.69 -14.79 -4.06
CA LEU A 127 1.13 -14.50 -2.76
C LEU A 127 2.21 -14.46 -1.68
N ASN A 128 3.10 -15.44 -1.64
CA ASN A 128 4.18 -15.51 -0.67
C ASN A 128 5.17 -14.34 -0.83
N VAL A 129 5.58 -14.03 -2.06
CA VAL A 129 6.43 -12.88 -2.38
C VAL A 129 5.74 -11.56 -2.00
N PHE A 130 4.44 -11.42 -2.29
CA PHE A 130 3.66 -10.25 -1.91
C PHE A 130 3.63 -10.06 -0.38
N LEU A 131 3.38 -11.12 0.39
CA LEU A 131 3.39 -11.05 1.85
C LEU A 131 4.77 -10.63 2.38
N TRP A 132 5.85 -11.14 1.80
CA TRP A 132 7.21 -10.72 2.15
C TRP A 132 7.47 -9.25 1.81
N LEU A 133 7.13 -8.81 0.59
CA LEU A 133 7.25 -7.41 0.17
C LEU A 133 6.48 -6.49 1.11
N ARG A 134 5.31 -6.94 1.58
CA ARG A 134 4.52 -6.18 2.53
C ARG A 134 5.22 -6.01 3.87
N VAL A 135 5.84 -7.08 4.38
CA VAL A 135 6.66 -7.01 5.60
C VAL A 135 7.85 -6.07 5.43
N ALA A 136 8.61 -6.22 4.33
CA ALA A 136 9.74 -5.35 4.03
C ALA A 136 9.34 -3.86 4.03
N MET A 137 8.18 -3.52 3.43
CA MET A 137 7.66 -2.15 3.43
C MET A 137 7.13 -1.67 4.79
N THR A 138 6.78 -2.58 5.70
CA THR A 138 6.16 -2.23 6.99
C THR A 138 7.20 -2.05 8.08
N THR A 139 8.29 -2.82 8.06
CA THR A 139 9.36 -2.75 9.06
C THR A 139 10.01 -1.36 9.13
N ASP A 140 10.08 -0.65 8.01
CA ASP A 140 10.72 0.68 7.94
C ASP A 140 9.77 1.84 8.30
N ARG A 141 8.49 1.58 8.61
CA ARG A 141 7.51 2.65 8.87
C ARG A 141 7.33 2.89 10.35
N SER A 142 7.50 4.14 10.79
CA SER A 142 7.01 4.56 12.11
C SER A 142 5.48 4.44 12.17
N LEU A 143 5.00 3.67 13.14
CA LEU A 143 3.58 3.41 13.36
C LEU A 143 2.92 4.58 14.09
N THR A 144 2.79 5.72 13.43
CA THR A 144 2.05 6.86 13.97
C THR A 144 0.54 6.63 13.87
N PHE A 145 -0.24 7.21 14.79
CA PHE A 145 -1.71 7.16 14.73
C PHE A 145 -2.26 7.65 13.38
N PHE A 146 -1.64 8.69 12.81
CA PHE A 146 -1.99 9.20 11.49
C PHE A 146 -1.74 8.18 10.38
N SER A 147 -0.58 7.51 10.35
CA SER A 147 -0.26 6.53 9.31
C SER A 147 -1.22 5.34 9.37
N VAL A 148 -1.54 4.85 10.57
CA VAL A 148 -2.53 3.79 10.79
C VAL A 148 -3.92 4.23 10.33
N GLY A 149 -4.34 5.47 10.63
CA GLY A 149 -5.61 6.03 10.20
C GLY A 149 -5.74 6.15 8.67
N VAL A 150 -4.68 6.58 7.98
CA VAL A 150 -4.64 6.64 6.51
C VAL A 150 -4.70 5.23 5.92
N SER A 151 -3.89 4.30 6.44
CA SER A 151 -3.91 2.89 6.02
C SER A 151 -5.27 2.23 6.24
N PHE A 152 -5.98 2.57 7.32
CA PHE A 152 -7.34 2.09 7.55
C PHE A 152 -8.32 2.61 6.49
N ARG A 153 -8.31 3.91 6.17
CA ARG A 153 -9.23 4.48 5.16
C ARG A 153 -8.95 3.96 3.75
N LEU A 154 -7.68 3.87 3.37
CA LEU A 154 -7.28 3.29 2.09
C LEU A 154 -7.62 1.80 2.05
N GLY A 155 -7.31 1.08 3.13
CA GLY A 155 -7.66 -0.32 3.31
C GLY A 155 -9.16 -0.57 3.21
N LEU A 156 -10.00 0.35 3.70
CA LEU A 156 -11.46 0.25 3.60
C LEU A 156 -11.92 0.38 2.14
N LEU A 157 -11.40 1.37 1.41
CA LEU A 157 -11.71 1.53 -0.01
C LEU A 157 -11.29 0.28 -0.80
N LEU A 158 -10.08 -0.21 -0.55
CA LEU A 158 -9.57 -1.43 -1.18
C LEU A 158 -10.39 -2.65 -0.78
N ALA A 159 -10.76 -2.81 0.50
CA ALA A 159 -11.60 -3.91 0.95
C ALA A 159 -12.97 -3.89 0.26
N LEU A 160 -13.60 -2.72 0.10
CA LEU A 160 -14.87 -2.59 -0.61
C LEU A 160 -14.74 -3.00 -2.08
N VAL A 161 -13.73 -2.47 -2.79
CA VAL A 161 -13.49 -2.79 -4.20
C VAL A 161 -13.13 -4.27 -4.36
N GLY A 162 -12.25 -4.79 -3.52
CA GLY A 162 -11.80 -6.18 -3.56
C GLY A 162 -12.92 -7.16 -3.30
N ASN A 163 -13.78 -6.89 -2.32
CA ASN A 163 -14.96 -7.71 -2.05
C ASN A 163 -16.02 -7.59 -3.16
N ALA A 164 -16.21 -6.40 -3.74
CA ALA A 164 -17.10 -6.24 -4.89
C ALA A 164 -16.61 -7.04 -6.11
N LEU A 165 -15.31 -7.00 -6.41
CA LEU A 165 -14.71 -7.83 -7.47
C LEU A 165 -14.82 -9.32 -7.14
N PHE A 166 -14.63 -9.71 -5.88
CA PHE A 166 -14.75 -11.10 -5.45
C PHE A 166 -16.17 -11.65 -5.65
N ILE A 167 -17.20 -10.83 -5.41
CA ILE A 167 -18.60 -11.20 -5.68
C ILE A 167 -18.87 -11.18 -7.19
N LEU A 168 -18.61 -10.06 -7.86
CA LEU A 168 -19.06 -9.81 -9.23
C LEU A 168 -18.21 -10.54 -10.27
N ALA A 169 -16.88 -10.48 -10.13
CA ALA A 169 -15.96 -11.01 -11.11
C ALA A 169 -15.62 -12.49 -10.87
N ALA A 170 -15.61 -12.94 -9.61
CA ALA A 170 -15.30 -14.33 -9.24
C ALA A 170 -16.53 -15.18 -8.84
N GLY A 171 -17.74 -14.59 -8.84
CA GLY A 171 -19.00 -15.30 -8.61
C GLY A 171 -19.12 -15.89 -7.21
N GLN A 172 -18.38 -15.37 -6.23
CA GLN A 172 -18.32 -15.95 -4.89
C GLN A 172 -19.51 -15.50 -4.03
N PRO A 173 -19.95 -16.35 -3.08
CA PRO A 173 -21.09 -16.03 -2.23
C PRO A 173 -20.80 -14.82 -1.35
N VAL A 174 -21.82 -13.94 -1.23
CA VAL A 174 -21.74 -12.67 -0.50
C VAL A 174 -21.29 -12.88 0.96
N GLN A 175 -21.64 -14.00 1.59
CA GLN A 175 -21.25 -14.31 2.97
C GLN A 175 -19.72 -14.36 3.16
N GLN A 176 -18.98 -14.90 2.18
CA GLN A 176 -17.51 -14.98 2.27
C GLN A 176 -16.86 -13.60 2.12
N ALA A 177 -17.38 -12.78 1.22
CA ALA A 177 -16.92 -11.39 1.06
C ALA A 177 -17.19 -10.57 2.34
N LEU A 178 -18.39 -10.72 2.93
CA LEU A 178 -18.73 -10.09 4.20
C LEU A 178 -17.81 -10.54 5.33
N LEU A 179 -17.44 -11.81 5.39
CA LEU A 179 -16.48 -12.32 6.38
C LEU A 179 -15.14 -11.58 6.33
N TYR A 180 -14.55 -11.42 5.13
CA TYR A 180 -13.30 -10.67 4.98
C TYR A 180 -13.46 -9.20 5.35
N LEU A 181 -14.60 -8.59 5.02
CA LEU A 181 -14.92 -7.22 5.43
C LEU A 181 -15.01 -7.09 6.96
N TRP A 182 -15.63 -8.06 7.65
CA TRP A 182 -15.70 -8.06 9.11
C TRP A 182 -14.36 -8.28 9.78
N LEU A 183 -13.52 -9.17 9.24
CA LEU A 183 -12.13 -9.32 9.69
C LEU A 183 -11.35 -8.01 9.52
N PHE A 184 -11.51 -7.35 8.38
CA PHE A 184 -10.90 -6.04 8.11
C PHE A 184 -11.31 -5.02 9.17
N PHE A 185 -12.61 -4.86 9.45
CA PHE A 185 -13.07 -3.91 10.46
C PHE A 185 -12.61 -4.27 11.88
N GLY A 186 -12.68 -5.54 12.27
CA GLY A 186 -12.25 -5.99 13.59
C GLY A 186 -10.78 -5.71 13.85
N PHE A 187 -9.91 -6.12 12.93
CA PHE A 187 -8.47 -5.87 13.07
C PHE A 187 -8.08 -4.42 12.82
N GLY A 188 -8.78 -3.71 11.93
CA GLY A 188 -8.55 -2.30 11.64
C GLY A 188 -8.91 -1.39 12.81
N LEU A 189 -10.06 -1.61 13.46
CA LEU A 189 -10.44 -0.86 14.67
C LEU A 189 -9.48 -1.16 15.82
N LEU A 190 -9.08 -2.42 16.00
CA LEU A 190 -8.09 -2.80 17.00
C LEU A 190 -6.73 -2.11 16.72
N ALA A 191 -6.29 -2.06 15.47
CA ALA A 191 -5.05 -1.37 15.07
C ALA A 191 -5.11 0.13 15.36
N VAL A 192 -6.21 0.80 14.99
CA VAL A 192 -6.40 2.24 15.24
C VAL A 192 -6.44 2.53 16.74
N ALA A 193 -7.13 1.70 17.52
CA ALA A 193 -7.21 1.89 18.96
C ALA A 193 -5.87 1.67 19.66
N LEU A 194 -5.11 0.64 19.28
CA LEU A 194 -3.75 0.41 19.79
C LEU A 194 -2.82 1.58 19.45
N ALA A 195 -2.84 2.07 18.21
CA ALA A 195 -2.04 3.21 17.80
C ALA A 195 -2.37 4.48 18.62
N ARG A 196 -3.64 4.69 18.96
CA ARG A 196 -4.08 5.81 19.79
C ARG A 196 -3.65 5.68 21.25
N VAL A 197 -3.63 4.46 21.79
CA VAL A 197 -3.14 4.19 23.14
C VAL A 197 -1.64 4.43 23.21
N ASP A 198 -0.89 4.00 22.19
CA ASP A 198 0.55 4.21 22.08
C ASP A 198 0.90 5.70 21.99
N GLU A 199 0.20 6.46 21.14
CA GLU A 199 0.38 7.92 21.02
C GLU A 199 0.13 8.66 22.35
N LYS A 200 -0.91 8.26 23.09
CA LYS A 200 -1.21 8.85 24.40
C LYS A 200 -0.19 8.44 25.48
N ALA A 201 0.31 7.21 25.44
CA ALA A 201 1.33 6.75 26.38
C ALA A 201 2.62 7.56 26.21
N PHE A 202 3.01 7.83 24.96
CA PHE A 202 4.18 8.65 24.64
C PHE A 202 4.06 10.11 25.12
N GLN A 203 2.85 10.67 25.11
CA GLN A 203 2.60 12.05 25.57
C GLN A 203 2.49 12.17 27.10
N ALA A 204 1.97 11.16 27.79
CA ALA A 204 1.64 11.26 29.21
C ALA A 204 2.83 11.05 30.15
N THR A 205 3.85 10.30 29.73
CA THR A 205 5.00 9.98 30.56
C THR A 205 6.18 9.71 29.64
N GLN A 206 7.36 10.27 29.92
CA GLN A 206 8.62 9.90 29.23
C GLN A 206 9.01 8.41 29.39
N SER A 207 8.10 7.55 29.88
CA SER A 207 8.30 6.10 29.94
C SER A 207 8.07 5.50 28.55
N SER A 208 9.14 5.38 27.78
CA SER A 208 9.13 4.66 26.51
C SER A 208 8.97 3.15 26.75
N GLY A 209 8.06 2.52 26.00
CA GLY A 209 8.17 1.10 25.64
C GLY A 209 7.53 0.04 26.55
N GLY A 210 6.75 0.40 27.57
CA GLY A 210 6.02 -0.60 28.36
C GLY A 210 4.89 -1.27 27.57
N ALA A 211 4.92 -2.61 27.45
CA ALA A 211 3.81 -3.35 26.86
C ALA A 211 2.49 -3.10 27.62
N LEU A 212 1.38 -2.97 26.90
CA LEU A 212 0.07 -2.71 27.51
C LEU A 212 -0.28 -3.85 28.49
N PRO A 213 -0.68 -3.54 29.75
CA PRO A 213 -1.11 -4.56 30.69
C PRO A 213 -2.21 -5.44 30.10
N TRP A 214 -2.07 -6.77 30.24
CA TRP A 214 -3.01 -7.75 29.67
C TRP A 214 -4.50 -7.44 29.95
N PRO A 215 -4.92 -7.00 31.15
CA PRO A 215 -6.32 -6.66 31.40
C PRO A 215 -6.84 -5.52 30.52
N ARG A 216 -6.03 -4.49 30.26
CA ARG A 216 -6.41 -3.36 29.39
C ARG A 216 -6.47 -3.79 27.93
N PHE A 217 -5.56 -4.68 27.51
CA PHE A 217 -5.59 -5.26 26.18
C PHE A 217 -6.86 -6.10 25.97
N ALA A 218 -7.19 -6.98 26.92
CA ALA A 218 -8.41 -7.78 26.88
C ALA A 218 -9.68 -6.91 26.84
N GLN A 219 -9.72 -5.83 27.64
CA GLN A 219 -10.81 -4.85 27.61
C GLN A 219 -10.94 -4.19 26.23
N LEU A 220 -9.82 -3.80 25.60
CA LEU A 220 -9.82 -3.20 24.27
C LEU A 220 -10.35 -4.18 23.20
N VAL A 221 -9.90 -5.44 23.26
CA VAL A 221 -10.39 -6.50 22.37
C VAL A 221 -11.89 -6.72 22.58
N ALA A 222 -12.36 -6.78 23.83
CA ALA A 222 -13.77 -6.94 24.16
C ALA A 222 -14.63 -5.76 23.64
N MET A 223 -14.18 -4.51 23.81
CA MET A 223 -14.86 -3.33 23.27
C MET A 223 -14.91 -3.34 21.75
N THR A 224 -13.81 -3.73 21.10
CA THR A 224 -13.75 -3.84 19.63
C THR A 224 -14.71 -4.93 19.13
N ALA A 225 -14.67 -6.12 19.75
CA ALA A 225 -15.56 -7.23 19.43
C ALA A 225 -17.03 -6.87 19.66
N THR A 226 -17.35 -6.15 20.75
CA THR A 226 -18.70 -5.66 21.02
C THR A 226 -19.15 -4.67 19.96
N THR A 227 -18.30 -3.71 19.59
CA THR A 227 -18.60 -2.71 18.56
C THR A 227 -18.88 -3.37 17.21
N VAL A 228 -18.02 -4.31 16.81
CA VAL A 228 -18.20 -5.06 15.56
C VAL A 228 -19.42 -5.97 15.63
N GLY A 229 -19.66 -6.64 16.77
CA GLY A 229 -20.83 -7.49 16.98
C GLY A 229 -22.15 -6.70 16.90
N VAL A 230 -22.21 -5.51 17.50
CA VAL A 230 -23.36 -4.60 17.38
C VAL A 230 -23.53 -4.13 15.93
N ALA A 231 -22.44 -3.78 15.23
CA ALA A 231 -22.51 -3.41 13.83
C ALA A 231 -23.00 -4.56 12.94
N ILE A 232 -22.54 -5.79 13.18
CA ILE A 232 -23.02 -7.00 12.50
C ILE A 232 -24.50 -7.20 12.79
N TYR A 233 -24.92 -7.14 14.05
CA TYR A 233 -26.32 -7.27 14.44
C TYR A 233 -27.20 -6.22 13.76
N MET A 234 -26.80 -4.95 13.81
CA MET A 234 -27.50 -3.86 13.12
C MET A 234 -27.51 -4.06 11.60
N SER A 235 -26.44 -4.62 11.00
CA SER A 235 -26.42 -4.96 9.58
C SER A 235 -27.51 -5.94 9.16
N THR A 236 -27.94 -6.82 10.07
CA THR A 236 -29.06 -7.74 9.79
C THR A 236 -30.41 -7.03 9.72
N LEU A 237 -30.55 -5.86 10.36
CA LEU A 237 -31.73 -5.01 10.25
C LEU A 237 -31.79 -4.29 8.89
N TYR A 238 -30.64 -4.07 8.25
CA TYR A 238 -30.53 -3.54 6.88
C TYR A 238 -30.80 -4.63 5.84
N THR A 239 -31.98 -5.25 5.90
CA THR A 239 -32.43 -6.16 4.83
C THR A 239 -32.73 -5.36 3.55
N PRO A 240 -32.57 -5.97 2.36
CA PRO A 240 -32.99 -5.34 1.11
C PRO A 240 -34.45 -4.86 1.15
N THR A 241 -35.30 -5.54 1.92
CA THR A 241 -36.70 -5.16 2.15
C THR A 241 -36.81 -3.83 2.90
N VAL A 242 -36.11 -3.68 4.03
CA VAL A 242 -36.10 -2.43 4.81
C VAL A 242 -35.46 -1.30 4.01
N LEU A 243 -34.35 -1.56 3.31
CA LEU A 243 -33.71 -0.59 2.42
C LEU A 243 -34.65 -0.14 1.29
N ARG A 244 -35.34 -1.07 0.62
CA ARG A 244 -36.34 -0.71 -0.41
C ARG A 244 -37.53 0.04 0.18
N MET A 245 -37.94 -0.28 1.40
CA MET A 245 -39.01 0.45 2.09
C MET A 245 -38.60 1.90 2.36
N ILE A 246 -37.41 2.13 2.91
CA ILE A 246 -36.88 3.47 3.18
C ILE A 246 -36.61 4.22 1.87
N LEU A 247 -35.94 3.59 0.89
CA LEU A 247 -35.72 4.18 -0.43
C LEU A 247 -37.03 4.48 -1.16
N GLY A 248 -38.06 3.66 -0.91
CA GLY A 248 -39.42 3.84 -1.42
C GLY A 248 -40.07 5.12 -0.91
N TRP A 249 -39.78 5.56 0.32
CA TRP A 249 -40.22 6.86 0.82
C TRP A 249 -39.63 8.03 0.02
N PHE A 250 -38.44 7.83 -0.54
CA PHE A 250 -37.79 8.78 -1.44
C PHE A 250 -38.06 8.50 -2.93
N ALA A 251 -38.93 7.55 -3.27
CA ALA A 251 -39.27 7.23 -4.66
C ALA A 251 -39.67 8.45 -5.51
N PRO A 252 -40.51 9.40 -5.06
CA PRO A 252 -40.83 10.57 -5.89
C PRO A 252 -39.61 11.44 -6.19
N LEU A 253 -38.68 11.57 -5.23
CA LEU A 253 -37.41 12.27 -5.44
C LEU A 253 -36.54 11.53 -6.45
N TRP A 254 -36.40 10.20 -6.33
CA TRP A 254 -35.64 9.38 -7.27
C TRP A 254 -36.21 9.39 -8.68
N GLN A 255 -37.54 9.41 -8.83
CA GLN A 255 -38.19 9.54 -10.12
C GLN A 255 -37.89 10.90 -10.76
N LEU A 256 -37.94 11.98 -9.98
CA LEU A 256 -37.60 13.32 -10.47
C LEU A 256 -36.12 13.42 -10.86
N LEU A 257 -35.21 12.91 -10.01
CA LEU A 257 -33.77 12.88 -10.28
C LEU A 257 -33.43 12.00 -11.49
N GLY A 258 -34.09 10.84 -11.61
CA GLY A 258 -33.94 9.92 -12.73
C GLY A 258 -34.45 10.51 -14.04
N ALA A 259 -35.59 11.18 -14.02
CA ALA A 259 -36.10 11.90 -15.20
C ALA A 259 -35.18 13.05 -15.62
N LEU A 260 -34.63 13.80 -14.66
CA LEU A 260 -33.66 14.86 -14.93
C LEU A 260 -32.35 14.29 -15.49
N ALA A 261 -31.83 13.21 -14.92
CA ALA A 261 -30.62 12.54 -15.38
C ALA A 261 -30.81 11.95 -16.79
N LEU A 262 -31.94 11.29 -17.06
CA LEU A 262 -32.26 10.79 -18.40
C LEU A 262 -32.32 11.91 -19.42
N ARG A 263 -32.98 13.04 -19.09
CA ARG A 263 -32.98 14.22 -19.98
C ARG A 263 -31.57 14.75 -20.23
N LEU A 264 -30.75 14.86 -19.19
CA LEU A 264 -29.35 15.29 -19.31
C LEU A 264 -28.54 14.35 -20.20
N PHE A 265 -28.67 13.03 -20.02
CA PHE A 265 -28.02 12.03 -20.87
C PHE A 265 -28.52 12.07 -22.31
N SER A 266 -29.84 12.22 -22.54
CA SER A 266 -30.39 12.36 -23.89
C SER A 266 -29.82 13.58 -24.60
N VAL A 267 -29.71 14.72 -23.91
CA VAL A 267 -29.07 15.93 -24.46
C VAL A 267 -27.60 15.67 -24.75
N LEU A 268 -26.87 15.05 -23.82
CA LEU A 268 -25.45 14.69 -24.02
C LEU A 268 -25.26 13.78 -25.23
N PHE A 269 -26.06 12.72 -25.36
CA PHE A 269 -26.00 11.79 -26.49
C PHE A 269 -26.39 12.45 -27.80
N PHE A 270 -27.40 13.33 -27.80
CA PHE A 270 -27.77 14.12 -28.97
C PHE A 270 -26.58 14.93 -29.51
N PHE A 271 -25.73 15.47 -28.63
CA PHE A 271 -24.48 16.14 -29.04
C PHE A 271 -23.33 15.18 -29.36
N LEU A 272 -23.27 14.02 -28.70
CA LEU A 272 -22.20 13.03 -28.91
C LEU A 272 -22.33 12.30 -30.24
N THR A 273 -23.55 11.98 -30.68
CA THR A 273 -23.80 11.24 -31.93
C THR A 273 -23.13 11.88 -33.15
N PRO A 274 -23.34 13.16 -33.48
CA PRO A 274 -22.68 13.76 -34.65
C PRO A 274 -21.16 13.81 -34.52
N LEU A 275 -20.63 13.95 -33.29
CA LEU A 275 -19.19 13.91 -33.04
C LEU A 275 -18.61 12.51 -33.26
N LEU A 276 -19.33 11.46 -32.83
CA LEU A 276 -18.95 10.06 -33.03
C LEU A 276 -19.02 9.67 -34.50
N GLU A 277 -20.05 10.11 -35.23
CA GLU A 277 -20.17 9.92 -36.68
C GLU A 277 -19.00 10.59 -37.40
N TRP A 278 -18.73 11.87 -37.12
CA TRP A 278 -17.58 12.60 -37.65
C TRP A 278 -16.25 11.89 -37.35
N LEU A 279 -16.05 11.40 -36.12
CA LEU A 279 -14.86 10.67 -35.74
C LEU A 279 -14.74 9.34 -36.50
N SER A 280 -15.85 8.63 -36.69
CA SER A 280 -15.87 7.38 -37.45
C SER A 280 -15.52 7.59 -38.91
N GLU A 281 -15.97 8.69 -39.52
CA GLU A 281 -15.61 9.08 -40.87
C GLU A 281 -14.14 9.48 -40.97
N LEU A 282 -13.62 10.23 -39.98
CA LEU A 282 -12.20 10.57 -39.89
C LEU A 282 -11.32 9.31 -39.83
N ILE A 283 -11.69 8.34 -39.00
CA ILE A 283 -10.98 7.06 -38.89
C ILE A 283 -11.05 6.29 -40.21
N ARG A 284 -12.24 6.20 -40.84
CA ARG A 284 -12.38 5.56 -42.15
C ARG A 284 -11.54 6.23 -43.22
N ALA A 285 -11.47 7.56 -43.25
CA ALA A 285 -10.64 8.31 -44.18
C ALA A 285 -9.14 8.09 -43.94
N LEU A 286 -8.71 8.03 -42.67
CA LEU A 286 -7.33 7.69 -42.33
C LEU A 286 -6.97 6.25 -42.70
N LEU A 287 -7.89 5.30 -42.48
CA LEU A 287 -7.69 3.90 -42.84
C LEU A 287 -7.72 3.67 -44.35
N ALA A 288 -8.54 4.42 -45.10
CA ALA A 288 -8.58 4.32 -46.57
C ALA A 288 -7.26 4.74 -47.22
N ASN A 289 -6.46 5.57 -46.56
CA ASN A 289 -5.12 5.97 -47.00
C ASN A 289 -4.01 5.02 -46.58
N LEU A 290 -4.28 4.09 -45.65
CA LEU A 290 -3.38 2.97 -45.41
C LEU A 290 -3.63 1.99 -46.55
N GLU A 291 -2.65 1.83 -47.45
CA GLU A 291 -2.71 0.85 -48.54
C GLU A 291 -3.28 -0.46 -47.97
N PRO A 292 -4.32 -1.04 -48.59
CA PRO A 292 -4.75 -2.38 -48.24
C PRO A 292 -3.49 -3.23 -48.25
N VAL A 293 -3.13 -3.79 -47.10
CA VAL A 293 -2.13 -4.86 -47.09
C VAL A 293 -2.72 -5.89 -48.03
N GLU A 294 -2.14 -6.02 -49.22
CA GLU A 294 -2.47 -7.08 -50.15
C GLU A 294 -2.17 -8.36 -49.40
N VAL A 295 -3.19 -8.87 -48.72
CA VAL A 295 -3.22 -10.23 -48.24
C VAL A 295 -3.23 -11.01 -49.54
N GLY A 296 -2.03 -11.34 -50.02
CA GLY A 296 -1.85 -11.98 -51.31
C GLY A 296 -2.86 -13.09 -51.44
N GLU A 297 -3.64 -13.06 -52.52
CA GLU A 297 -4.56 -14.12 -52.90
C GLU A 297 -3.74 -15.40 -53.10
N GLN A 298 -3.41 -16.08 -52.00
CA GLN A 298 -3.18 -17.50 -52.04
C GLN A 298 -4.54 -18.09 -52.35
N SER A 299 -4.70 -18.48 -53.62
CA SER A 299 -5.79 -19.28 -54.13
C SER A 299 -5.88 -20.58 -53.32
N TYR A 300 -6.51 -20.51 -52.16
CA TYR A 300 -6.99 -21.68 -51.45
C TYR A 300 -8.21 -22.14 -52.24
N GLY A 301 -8.09 -23.31 -52.85
CA GLY A 301 -9.19 -23.97 -53.53
C GLY A 301 -10.42 -24.00 -52.64
N GLU A 302 -11.58 -23.92 -53.30
CA GLU A 302 -12.93 -23.98 -52.77
C GLU A 302 -13.09 -25.15 -51.78
N VAL A 303 -12.72 -24.91 -50.52
CA VAL A 303 -13.09 -25.75 -49.38
C VAL A 303 -14.29 -25.04 -48.78
N ASP A 304 -15.43 -25.71 -48.87
CA ASP A 304 -16.72 -25.37 -48.28
C ASP A 304 -16.56 -25.36 -46.75
N LEU A 305 -15.96 -24.28 -46.23
CA LEU A 305 -15.78 -24.05 -44.80
C LEU A 305 -16.99 -23.26 -44.29
N PRO A 306 -17.68 -23.73 -43.24
CA PRO A 306 -18.69 -22.94 -42.57
C PRO A 306 -18.08 -21.61 -42.11
N PRO A 307 -18.85 -20.51 -42.07
CA PRO A 307 -18.33 -19.17 -41.81
C PRO A 307 -17.45 -19.19 -40.57
N SER A 308 -16.14 -19.14 -40.80
CA SER A 308 -15.14 -19.04 -39.76
C SER A 308 -15.26 -17.64 -39.19
N GLN A 309 -16.07 -17.52 -38.14
CA GLN A 309 -15.85 -16.48 -37.14
C GLN A 309 -14.38 -16.61 -36.76
N VAL A 310 -13.58 -15.62 -37.15
CA VAL A 310 -12.20 -15.49 -36.72
C VAL A 310 -12.28 -15.38 -35.19
N ASP A 311 -12.17 -16.51 -34.53
CA ASP A 311 -12.22 -16.58 -33.09
C ASP A 311 -10.92 -15.97 -32.61
N PHE A 312 -11.01 -14.71 -32.18
CA PHE A 312 -9.91 -13.95 -31.60
C PHE A 312 -9.19 -14.76 -30.50
N ALA A 313 -9.91 -15.68 -29.84
CA ALA A 313 -9.37 -16.59 -28.84
C ALA A 313 -8.46 -17.69 -29.42
N GLN A 314 -8.62 -18.08 -30.68
CA GLN A 314 -7.79 -19.06 -31.37
C GLN A 314 -6.53 -18.41 -31.95
N MET A 315 -6.64 -17.18 -32.45
CA MET A 315 -5.49 -16.36 -32.87
C MET A 315 -4.54 -16.04 -31.69
N LEU A 316 -5.09 -15.81 -30.48
CA LEU A 316 -4.32 -15.65 -29.24
C LEU A 316 -3.64 -16.95 -28.76
N ARG A 317 -4.08 -18.12 -29.23
CA ARG A 317 -3.62 -19.43 -28.78
C ARG A 317 -2.30 -19.85 -29.46
N ASP A 318 -2.06 -19.44 -30.71
CA ASP A 318 -0.85 -19.73 -31.48
C ASP A 318 0.33 -18.79 -31.16
N TYR A 319 0.07 -17.70 -30.45
CA TYR A 319 1.08 -16.75 -29.98
C TYR A 319 1.79 -17.20 -28.70
N ALA A 320 2.15 -18.48 -28.60
CA ALA A 320 2.88 -19.02 -27.45
C ALA A 320 4.14 -18.20 -27.15
N LEU A 321 4.90 -17.81 -28.18
CA LEU A 321 6.09 -16.95 -28.07
C LEU A 321 5.78 -15.56 -27.50
N VAL A 322 4.69 -14.92 -27.93
CA VAL A 322 4.26 -13.61 -27.40
C VAL A 322 3.74 -13.75 -25.97
N ARG A 323 3.08 -14.87 -25.62
CA ARG A 323 2.70 -15.20 -24.24
C ARG A 323 3.93 -15.40 -23.36
N TYR A 324 4.94 -16.14 -23.81
CA TYR A 324 6.21 -16.31 -23.09
C TYR A 324 6.97 -14.99 -22.96
N ALA A 325 7.00 -14.16 -24.01
CA ALA A 325 7.61 -12.83 -23.97
C ALA A 325 6.88 -11.90 -23.00
N LEU A 326 5.54 -11.95 -22.96
CA LEU A 326 4.72 -11.18 -22.01
C LEU A 326 4.95 -11.66 -20.57
N ILE A 327 5.00 -12.97 -20.33
CA ILE A 327 5.31 -13.54 -19.01
C ILE A 327 6.73 -13.14 -18.59
N ALA A 328 7.72 -13.25 -19.47
CA ALA A 328 9.09 -12.84 -19.21
C ALA A 328 9.18 -11.33 -18.92
N LEU A 329 8.44 -10.50 -19.66
CA LEU A 329 8.35 -9.06 -19.42
C LEU A 329 7.70 -8.76 -18.07
N VAL A 330 6.61 -9.44 -17.70
CA VAL A 330 5.96 -9.29 -16.39
C VAL A 330 6.90 -9.71 -15.27
N LEU A 331 7.61 -10.84 -15.42
CA LEU A 331 8.61 -11.29 -14.45
C LEU A 331 9.78 -10.30 -14.35
N LEU A 332 10.22 -9.73 -15.46
CA LEU A 332 11.28 -8.72 -15.49
C LEU A 332 10.82 -7.40 -14.84
N ILE A 333 9.56 -6.99 -15.04
CA ILE A 333 8.97 -5.84 -14.35
C ILE A 333 8.86 -6.12 -12.85
N ILE A 334 8.39 -7.31 -12.45
CA ILE A 334 8.33 -7.70 -11.04
C ILE A 334 9.73 -7.69 -10.44
N PHE A 335 10.72 -8.27 -11.12
CA PHE A 335 12.12 -8.28 -10.67
C PHE A 335 12.71 -6.88 -10.58
N ALA A 336 12.44 -6.02 -11.58
CA ALA A 336 12.85 -4.62 -11.57
C ALA A 336 12.17 -3.85 -10.43
N VAL A 337 10.89 -4.06 -10.17
CA VAL A 337 10.17 -3.45 -9.04
C VAL A 337 10.74 -3.94 -7.72
N ILE A 338 11.00 -5.25 -7.56
CA ILE A 338 11.64 -5.80 -6.36
C ILE A 338 13.03 -5.19 -6.19
N ALA A 339 13.86 -5.18 -7.24
CA ALA A 339 15.21 -4.62 -7.21
C ALA A 339 15.18 -3.12 -6.89
N LEU A 340 14.21 -2.37 -7.42
CA LEU A 340 14.05 -0.94 -7.17
C LEU A 340 13.51 -0.68 -5.76
N LEU A 341 12.64 -1.54 -5.23
CA LEU A 341 12.21 -1.49 -3.83
C LEU A 341 13.36 -1.86 -2.87
N VAL A 342 14.21 -2.82 -3.21
CA VAL A 342 15.41 -3.20 -2.46
C VAL A 342 16.47 -2.10 -2.51
N ALA A 343 16.71 -1.51 -3.69
CA ALA A 343 17.61 -0.38 -3.86
C ALA A 343 17.09 0.84 -3.08
N ARG A 344 15.79 1.13 -3.17
CA ARG A 344 15.16 2.24 -2.45
C ARG A 344 15.10 2.03 -0.94
N THR A 345 15.04 0.79 -0.46
CA THR A 345 15.15 0.48 0.98
C THR A 345 16.60 0.57 1.45
N ARG A 346 17.60 0.23 0.62
CA ARG A 346 19.02 0.48 0.91
C ARG A 346 19.34 1.97 0.96
N ASP A 347 18.90 2.73 -0.03
CA ASP A 347 19.10 4.18 -0.08
C ASP A 347 18.34 4.85 1.08
N ARG A 348 17.20 4.29 1.50
CA ARG A 348 16.50 4.74 2.69
C ARG A 348 17.16 4.28 3.98
N ALA A 349 17.82 3.13 4.09
CA ALA A 349 18.55 2.81 5.32
C ALA A 349 19.71 3.80 5.54
N LEU A 350 20.42 4.16 4.47
CA LEU A 350 21.44 5.21 4.47
C LEU A 350 20.84 6.61 4.64
N ALA A 351 19.68 6.87 4.01
CA ALA A 351 18.99 8.14 4.17
C ALA A 351 18.24 8.24 5.49
N VAL A 352 17.89 7.16 6.20
CA VAL A 352 17.19 7.10 7.50
C VAL A 352 18.19 7.30 8.64
N GLU A 353 19.46 6.93 8.49
CA GLU A 353 20.50 7.50 9.36
C GLU A 353 20.64 9.03 9.15
N ALA A 354 20.29 9.55 7.97
CA ALA A 354 20.17 11.00 7.72
C ALA A 354 18.75 11.59 7.97
N GLU A 355 17.69 10.77 7.97
CA GLU A 355 16.24 11.12 7.94
C GLU A 355 15.49 10.71 9.20
N GLU A 356 16.08 9.95 10.14
CA GLU A 356 15.60 9.88 11.53
C GLU A 356 15.68 11.26 12.20
N SER A 357 16.51 12.15 11.65
CA SER A 357 16.45 13.59 11.92
C SER A 357 15.38 14.33 11.11
N HIS A 358 14.82 13.81 10.00
CA HIS A 358 13.89 14.49 9.06
C HIS A 358 12.39 14.12 9.13
N ALA A 359 11.97 12.92 9.55
CA ALA A 359 10.58 12.47 9.29
C ALA A 359 9.47 12.85 10.31
N ASP A 360 9.78 13.47 11.46
CA ASP A 360 8.79 13.75 12.53
C ASP A 360 8.32 15.22 12.61
N GLY A 361 8.66 16.05 11.61
CA GLY A 361 8.32 17.48 11.56
C GLY A 361 6.91 17.82 11.04
N LEU A 362 6.08 16.82 10.68
CA LEU A 362 4.75 17.06 10.08
C LEU A 362 3.58 16.54 10.93
N ALA A 363 3.82 16.09 12.15
CA ALA A 363 2.77 15.89 13.13
C ALA A 363 2.55 17.20 13.89
N PHE A 364 1.49 17.95 13.56
CA PHE A 364 0.58 18.55 14.55
C PHE A 364 -0.66 19.17 13.85
N GLY A 365 -1.79 18.44 13.90
CA GLY A 365 -3.11 19.03 14.14
C GLY A 365 -4.01 19.48 12.98
N SER A 366 -3.54 19.68 11.74
CA SER A 366 -4.41 20.25 10.69
C SER A 366 -5.05 19.21 9.76
N ASN A 367 -6.32 19.46 9.47
CA ASN A 367 -7.22 18.67 8.62
C ASN A 367 -6.55 18.36 7.26
N PRO A 368 -6.67 17.16 6.65
CA PRO A 368 -6.12 16.88 5.31
C PRO A 368 -6.56 17.90 4.24
N PHE A 369 -7.74 18.51 4.42
CA PHE A 369 -8.21 19.62 3.61
C PHE A 369 -7.46 20.94 3.87
N GLN A 370 -6.97 21.19 5.09
CA GLN A 370 -6.05 22.29 5.37
C GLN A 370 -4.69 22.02 4.75
N ARG A 371 -4.14 20.80 4.81
CA ARG A 371 -2.89 20.47 4.09
C ARG A 371 -3.00 20.66 2.58
N LEU A 372 -4.11 20.22 1.97
CA LEU A 372 -4.39 20.47 0.56
C LEU A 372 -4.58 21.96 0.27
N ARG A 373 -5.16 22.72 1.21
CA ARG A 373 -5.31 24.18 1.10
C ARG A 373 -4.01 24.94 1.31
N ASP A 374 -3.13 24.45 2.17
CA ASP A 374 -1.80 25.00 2.44
C ASP A 374 -0.87 24.66 1.28
N LEU A 375 -0.92 23.43 0.76
CA LEU A 375 -0.27 23.02 -0.49
C LEU A 375 -0.81 23.81 -1.68
N ALA A 376 -2.13 23.99 -1.80
CA ALA A 376 -2.73 24.81 -2.85
C ALA A 376 -2.42 26.30 -2.66
N GLY A 377 -2.27 26.77 -1.42
CA GLY A 377 -1.84 28.13 -1.08
C GLY A 377 -0.38 28.35 -1.47
N LEU A 378 0.49 27.38 -1.22
CA LEU A 378 1.88 27.36 -1.68
C LEU A 378 1.96 27.25 -3.21
N PHE A 379 1.14 26.41 -3.84
CA PHE A 379 1.04 26.30 -5.31
C PHE A 379 0.56 27.59 -5.96
N ARG A 380 -0.40 28.27 -5.33
CA ARG A 380 -0.95 29.55 -5.80
C ARG A 380 -0.01 30.73 -5.54
N ARG A 381 0.82 30.67 -4.49
CA ARG A 381 1.81 31.72 -4.17
C ARG A 381 3.13 31.58 -4.93
N TYR A 382 3.62 30.36 -5.15
CA TYR A 382 4.95 30.11 -5.73
C TYR A 382 4.93 29.48 -7.14
N GLY A 383 3.78 28.97 -7.61
CA GLY A 383 3.65 28.27 -8.89
C GLY A 383 4.42 26.94 -8.94
N LEU A 384 4.41 26.28 -10.12
CA LEU A 384 5.20 25.08 -10.44
C LEU A 384 6.71 25.38 -10.62
N ARG A 385 7.25 26.35 -9.89
CA ARG A 385 8.65 26.79 -10.01
C ARG A 385 9.55 26.10 -8.96
N PRO A 386 10.87 25.97 -9.22
CA PRO A 386 11.85 25.33 -8.33
C PRO A 386 11.83 25.80 -6.86
N GLY A 387 11.32 27.01 -6.58
CA GLY A 387 11.25 27.58 -5.23
C GLY A 387 10.32 26.84 -4.24
N LEU A 388 9.34 26.05 -4.72
CA LEU A 388 8.43 25.32 -3.83
C LEU A 388 9.15 24.18 -3.08
N LEU A 389 10.08 23.50 -3.75
CA LEU A 389 10.91 22.47 -3.12
C LEU A 389 11.89 23.07 -2.11
N ALA A 390 12.42 24.27 -2.38
CA ALA A 390 13.31 24.98 -1.47
C ALA A 390 12.61 25.38 -0.17
N ALA A 391 11.38 25.90 -0.26
CA ALA A 391 10.55 26.25 0.90
C ALA A 391 10.28 25.05 1.83
N ILE A 392 9.88 23.91 1.26
CA ILE A 392 9.67 22.68 2.01
C ILE A 392 10.97 22.23 2.68
N SER A 393 12.10 22.32 1.97
CA SER A 393 13.41 21.94 2.51
C SER A 393 13.82 22.79 3.73
N VAL A 394 13.60 24.12 3.71
CA VAL A 394 13.94 25.00 4.84
C VAL A 394 13.08 24.72 6.06
N GLN A 395 11.77 24.52 5.88
CA GLN A 395 10.87 24.16 6.99
C GLN A 395 11.30 22.84 7.66
N ASN A 396 11.69 21.84 6.85
CA ASN A 396 12.18 20.57 7.36
C ASN A 396 13.49 20.74 8.14
N ILE A 397 14.46 21.48 7.61
CA ILE A 397 15.75 21.70 8.29
C ILE A 397 15.55 22.38 9.66
N TYR A 398 14.69 23.40 9.75
CA TYR A 398 14.40 24.07 11.02
C TYR A 398 13.74 23.14 12.04
N ALA A 399 12.79 22.30 11.60
CA ALA A 399 12.15 21.30 12.45
C ALA A 399 13.15 20.27 13.00
N ASN A 400 14.15 19.88 12.19
CA ASN A 400 15.20 18.94 12.60
C ASN A 400 16.11 19.55 13.65
N VAL A 401 16.57 20.78 13.44
CA VAL A 401 17.39 21.51 14.42
C VAL A 401 16.64 21.68 15.74
N SER A 402 15.33 21.96 15.68
CA SER A 402 14.48 22.04 16.86
C SER A 402 14.40 20.71 17.62
N ARG A 403 14.33 19.57 16.91
CA ARG A 403 14.35 18.23 17.51
C ARG A 403 15.70 17.87 18.11
N LEU A 404 16.80 18.19 17.43
CA LEU A 404 18.16 17.99 17.94
C LEU A 404 18.34 18.78 19.25
N ALA A 405 17.86 20.02 19.31
CA ALA A 405 17.86 20.82 20.54
C ALA A 405 16.97 20.20 21.64
N ALA A 406 15.78 19.70 21.29
CA ALA A 406 14.90 19.03 22.25
C ALA A 406 15.53 17.78 22.87
N ARG A 407 16.28 16.99 22.09
CA ARG A 407 17.07 15.83 22.59
C ARG A 407 18.14 16.25 23.60
N GLN A 408 18.65 17.47 23.49
CA GLN A 408 19.62 18.06 24.43
C GLN A 408 18.95 18.79 25.61
N GLY A 409 17.63 18.67 25.78
CA GLY A 409 16.87 19.30 26.88
C GLY A 409 16.37 20.72 26.58
N TYR A 410 16.58 21.23 25.37
CA TYR A 410 16.13 22.56 24.95
C TYR A 410 14.91 22.43 24.04
N ALA A 411 13.78 21.93 24.53
CA ALA A 411 12.56 21.79 23.72
C ALA A 411 11.84 23.14 23.51
N ARG A 412 11.30 23.37 22.31
CA ARG A 412 10.49 24.56 21.98
C ARG A 412 9.09 24.46 22.60
N GLY A 413 8.59 25.56 23.18
CA GLY A 413 7.18 25.66 23.58
C GLY A 413 6.23 25.69 22.38
N THR A 414 5.04 25.08 22.49
CA THR A 414 4.08 24.98 21.37
C THR A 414 3.62 26.33 20.80
N ALA A 415 3.57 27.37 21.64
CA ALA A 415 3.20 28.73 21.25
C ALA A 415 4.40 29.67 21.06
N GLN A 416 5.63 29.19 21.28
CA GLN A 416 6.82 30.03 21.24
C GLN A 416 7.20 30.33 19.78
N PRO A 417 7.31 31.59 19.33
CA PRO A 417 7.71 31.91 17.97
C PRO A 417 9.20 31.59 17.71
N PRO A 418 9.61 31.43 16.43
CA PRO A 418 10.94 30.93 16.06
C PRO A 418 12.11 31.80 16.56
N ASP A 419 11.93 33.11 16.57
CA ASP A 419 12.87 34.13 17.05
C ASP A 419 13.03 34.09 18.57
N GLU A 420 11.94 33.94 19.32
CA GLU A 420 11.99 33.74 20.77
C GLU A 420 12.67 32.43 21.16
N TYR A 421 12.65 31.43 20.29
CA TYR A 421 13.31 30.14 20.51
C TYR A 421 14.82 30.15 20.18
N LEU A 422 15.29 31.12 19.39
CA LEU A 422 16.70 31.23 18.97
C LEU A 422 17.70 31.26 20.14
N PRO A 423 17.46 31.94 21.28
CA PRO A 423 18.36 31.88 22.43
C PRO A 423 18.49 30.49 23.06
N ALA A 424 17.46 29.64 22.96
CA ALA A 424 17.54 28.25 23.42
C ALA A 424 18.37 27.40 22.43
N LEU A 425 18.19 27.61 21.12
CA LEU A 425 18.99 26.97 20.09
C LEU A 425 20.48 27.32 20.22
N ARG A 426 20.82 28.58 20.49
CA ARG A 426 22.22 29.01 20.69
C ARG A 426 22.87 28.34 21.91
N ARG A 427 22.08 28.08 22.97
CA ARG A 427 22.55 27.34 24.14
C ARG A 427 22.76 25.86 23.83
N ALA A 428 21.90 25.26 23.00
CA ALA A 428 22.07 23.89 22.54
C ALA A 428 23.32 23.72 21.65
N PHE A 429 23.56 24.65 20.71
CA PHE A 429 24.66 24.57 19.74
C PHE A 429 25.60 25.79 19.82
N PRO A 430 26.46 25.89 20.85
CA PRO A 430 27.43 26.98 20.94
C PRO A 430 28.48 26.87 19.83
N GLY A 431 28.88 28.01 19.28
CA GLY A 431 29.78 28.12 18.12
C GLY A 431 29.07 28.10 16.76
N HIS A 432 27.75 27.90 16.73
CA HIS A 432 26.93 27.90 15.51
C HIS A 432 25.89 29.02 15.48
N GLU A 433 26.13 30.13 16.21
CA GLU A 433 25.16 31.21 16.41
C GLU A 433 24.76 31.88 15.09
N ALA A 434 25.72 32.06 14.18
CA ALA A 434 25.48 32.65 12.86
C ALA A 434 24.60 31.75 11.99
N ALA A 435 24.88 30.43 11.96
CA ALA A 435 24.11 29.44 11.22
C ALA A 435 22.66 29.35 11.73
N LEU A 436 22.48 29.28 13.05
CA LEU A 436 21.15 29.26 13.68
C LEU A 436 20.35 30.53 13.40
N THR A 437 21.01 31.69 13.39
CA THR A 437 20.37 32.96 13.07
C THR A 437 19.90 32.99 11.62
N ARG A 438 20.77 32.60 10.66
CA ARG A 438 20.40 32.48 9.23
C ARG A 438 19.23 31.53 9.03
N LEU A 439 19.31 30.34 9.61
CA LEU A 439 18.27 29.32 9.52
C LEU A 439 16.92 29.82 10.05
N THR A 440 16.91 30.51 11.19
CA THR A 440 15.69 31.06 11.80
C THR A 440 15.11 32.18 10.94
N THR A 441 15.94 33.08 10.43
CA THR A 441 15.51 34.16 9.53
C THR A 441 14.92 33.61 8.23
N LEU A 442 15.57 32.62 7.60
CA LEU A 442 15.06 31.98 6.39
C LEU A 442 13.76 31.21 6.65
N TYR A 443 13.66 30.51 7.77
CA TYR A 443 12.43 29.83 8.17
C TYR A 443 11.28 30.84 8.33
N MET A 444 11.50 31.95 9.03
CA MET A 444 10.50 33.01 9.18
C MET A 444 10.10 33.60 7.83
N ARG A 445 11.06 33.89 6.94
CA ARG A 445 10.81 34.43 5.60
C ARG A 445 9.91 33.49 4.77
N VAL A 446 10.15 32.18 4.85
CA VAL A 446 9.31 31.16 4.18
C VAL A 446 7.95 31.02 4.84
N HIS A 447 7.91 30.99 6.17
CA HIS A 447 6.70 30.71 6.93
C HIS A 447 5.68 31.86 6.84
N TYR A 448 6.16 33.11 6.86
CA TYR A 448 5.33 34.30 6.71
C TYR A 448 5.13 34.73 5.24
N GLY A 449 5.89 34.13 4.31
CA GLY A 449 5.63 34.21 2.87
C GLY A 449 6.26 35.41 2.17
N ASP A 450 7.37 35.94 2.69
CA ASP A 450 7.91 37.23 2.29
C ASP A 450 8.75 37.20 1.01
N GLN A 451 9.32 36.05 0.59
CA GLN A 451 10.12 35.94 -0.66
C GLN A 451 10.44 34.48 -1.06
N PRO A 452 10.68 34.20 -2.37
CA PRO A 452 11.26 32.93 -2.82
C PRO A 452 12.71 32.77 -2.33
N ILE A 453 13.13 31.53 -2.07
CA ILE A 453 14.50 31.21 -1.64
C ILE A 453 15.37 30.92 -2.86
N ASP A 454 16.58 31.47 -2.87
CA ASP A 454 17.56 31.18 -3.91
C ASP A 454 18.24 29.83 -3.70
N ALA A 455 18.69 29.19 -4.80
CA ALA A 455 19.36 27.90 -4.74
C ALA A 455 20.65 27.94 -3.91
N ASP A 456 21.39 29.05 -3.98
CA ASP A 456 22.65 29.26 -3.27
C ASP A 456 22.42 29.44 -1.75
N GLU A 457 21.35 30.16 -1.37
CA GLU A 457 20.94 30.26 0.03
C GLU A 457 20.58 28.89 0.61
N LEU A 458 19.85 28.06 -0.15
CA LEU A 458 19.50 26.70 0.28
C LEU A 458 20.74 25.79 0.40
N ALA A 459 21.69 25.90 -0.52
CA ALA A 459 22.95 25.15 -0.46
C ALA A 459 23.76 25.52 0.79
N THR A 460 23.86 26.81 1.11
CA THR A 460 24.50 27.33 2.34
C THR A 460 23.81 26.79 3.59
N LEU A 461 22.47 26.77 3.58
CA LEU A 461 21.65 26.30 4.70
C LEU A 461 21.81 24.79 4.95
N ARG A 462 22.04 24.01 3.89
CA ARG A 462 22.37 22.58 3.99
C ARG A 462 23.75 22.36 4.60
N GLN A 463 24.74 23.18 4.23
CA GLN A 463 26.09 23.12 4.84
C GLN A 463 26.04 23.47 6.33
N ASP A 464 25.32 24.54 6.68
CA ASP A 464 25.07 24.95 8.07
C ASP A 464 24.43 23.82 8.89
N TYR A 465 23.45 23.12 8.31
CA TYR A 465 22.79 21.99 8.95
C TYR A 465 23.73 20.80 9.16
N THR A 466 24.57 20.46 8.18
CA THR A 466 25.55 19.36 8.31
C THR A 466 26.52 19.63 9.46
N ALA A 467 27.04 20.87 9.57
CA ALA A 467 27.95 21.25 10.66
C ALA A 467 27.28 21.17 12.05
N LEU A 468 26.00 21.59 12.15
CA LEU A 468 25.20 21.44 13.37
C LEU A 468 25.00 19.97 13.75
N HIS A 469 24.74 19.11 12.76
CA HIS A 469 24.49 17.68 12.97
C HIS A 469 25.75 16.95 13.45
N GLU A 470 26.91 17.23 12.86
CA GLU A 470 28.20 16.67 13.28
C GLU A 470 28.52 17.03 14.75
N THR A 471 28.28 18.29 15.13
CA THR A 471 28.51 18.78 16.49
C THR A 471 27.57 18.10 17.49
N ALA A 472 26.30 17.90 17.12
CA ALA A 472 25.32 17.19 17.94
C ALA A 472 25.71 15.72 18.19
N ASN A 473 26.17 15.03 17.14
CA ASN A 473 26.59 13.63 17.22
C ASN A 473 27.83 13.46 18.11
N THR A 474 28.78 14.38 18.02
CA THR A 474 30.03 14.35 18.81
C THR A 474 29.76 14.42 20.32
N ARG A 475 28.77 15.21 20.76
CA ARG A 475 28.39 15.31 22.17
C ARG A 475 27.62 14.10 22.69
N THR A 476 26.94 13.37 21.80
CA THR A 476 26.05 12.28 22.19
C THR A 476 26.78 10.94 22.30
N GLN A 477 28.01 10.84 21.80
CA GLN A 477 28.92 9.75 22.15
C GLN A 477 29.56 10.08 23.50
N PRO A 478 29.07 9.54 24.64
CA PRO A 478 29.83 9.62 25.88
C PRO A 478 31.19 8.99 25.59
N GLN A 479 32.27 9.66 26.01
CA GLN A 479 33.58 9.02 26.10
C GLN A 479 33.36 7.71 26.86
N ARG A 480 33.34 6.58 26.13
CA ARG A 480 33.50 5.26 26.71
C ARG A 480 34.95 5.24 27.18
N VAL A 481 35.17 5.79 28.37
CA VAL A 481 36.43 5.72 29.07
C VAL A 481 36.71 4.23 29.24
N SER A 482 37.80 3.80 28.61
CA SER A 482 38.40 2.47 28.68
C SER A 482 38.70 2.07 30.11
#